data_AF-A0A7J4IZ88-F1
#
_entry.id   AF-A0A7J4IZ88-F1
#
_cell.length_a   1.000
_cell.length_b   1.000
_cell.length_c   1.000
_cell.angle_alpha   90.00
_cell.angle_beta   90.00
_cell.angle_gamma   90.00
#
_symmetry.space_group_name_H-M   'P 1'
#
loop_
_entity.id
_entity.type
_entity.pdbx_description
1 polymer ?
#
loop_
_entity_poly.entity_id
_entity_poly.type
_entity_poly.pdbx_seq_one_letter_code
_entity_poly.pdbx_strand_id
1 'polypeptide(L)'
;MFGEKGLYISTEQNKNDLYKTGASFGWNLEELERQGKIKVVYFDVVETDGFLEKMYEAYTSFMPKRVVIDSLTTLTDSLLVAGIGEKQAFSLVQIAESVSPIPRTERIVSKNLLYHLMKKLRLFDSTVLLTSELLEGQEGLSADQISEFICDGVLILHNLGVGSAEFRSMQVKKMRYTSHEKDFIMYEIEGSGVTIKKEEIFKYGDKNNV
;
A
#
# COMPACT_ATOMS: atom_id res chain seq x y z
N MET A 1 -16.41 -1.26 -15.92
CA MET A 1 -16.47 -2.08 -14.69
C MET A 1 -17.01 -1.16 -13.58
N PHE A 2 -18.34 -1.00 -13.49
CA PHE A 2 -18.98 0.03 -12.62
C PHE A 2 -20.12 -0.57 -11.77
N GLY A 3 -19.91 -1.74 -11.17
CA GLY A 3 -20.93 -2.42 -10.37
C GLY A 3 -20.48 -2.91 -8.99
N GLU A 4 -19.18 -2.86 -8.69
CA GLU A 4 -18.63 -3.32 -7.42
C GLU A 4 -18.44 -2.14 -6.46
N LYS A 5 -18.88 -2.29 -5.21
CA LYS A 5 -18.63 -1.31 -4.16
C LYS A 5 -17.16 -1.31 -3.73
N GLY A 6 -16.58 -0.12 -3.59
CA GLY A 6 -15.18 0.07 -3.14
C GLY A 6 -15.07 0.79 -1.80
N LEU A 7 -14.29 0.26 -0.86
CA LEU A 7 -13.96 0.93 0.40
C LEU A 7 -12.51 1.41 0.34
N TYR A 8 -12.29 2.71 0.48
CA TYR A 8 -10.95 3.31 0.60
C TYR A 8 -10.72 3.71 2.05
N ILE A 9 -9.70 3.10 2.67
CA ILE A 9 -9.27 3.39 4.03
C ILE A 9 -7.95 4.15 3.93
N SER A 10 -7.98 5.42 4.32
CA SER A 10 -6.81 6.29 4.33
C SER A 10 -6.30 6.49 5.75
N THR A 11 -4.99 6.40 5.96
CA THR A 11 -4.29 6.71 7.23
C THR A 11 -3.48 7.99 7.16
N GLU A 12 -3.20 8.49 5.96
CA GLU A 12 -2.31 9.64 5.75
C GLU A 12 -3.06 10.88 5.25
N GLN A 13 -4.06 10.69 4.38
CA GLN A 13 -4.74 11.78 3.69
C GLN A 13 -6.20 11.85 4.08
N ASN A 14 -6.66 13.04 4.47
CA ASN A 14 -8.08 13.23 4.76
C ASN A 14 -8.93 13.11 3.47
N LYS A 15 -10.23 12.93 3.69
CA LYS A 15 -11.22 12.71 2.64
C LYS A 15 -11.30 13.84 1.61
N ASN A 16 -11.19 15.10 2.04
CA ASN A 16 -11.28 16.25 1.13
C ASN A 16 -10.06 16.34 0.21
N ASP A 17 -8.88 16.00 0.70
CA ASP A 17 -7.67 16.00 -0.13
C ASP A 17 -7.69 14.86 -1.14
N LEU A 18 -8.18 13.68 -0.76
CA LEU A 18 -8.44 12.59 -1.70
C LEU A 18 -9.44 12.99 -2.79
N TYR A 19 -10.49 13.74 -2.45
CA TYR A 19 -11.45 14.24 -3.45
C TYR A 19 -10.79 15.20 -4.44
N LYS A 20 -9.94 16.12 -3.98
CA LYS A 20 -9.19 17.03 -4.85
C LYS A 20 -8.24 16.25 -5.76
N THR A 21 -7.53 15.26 -5.21
CA THR A 21 -6.63 14.38 -5.98
C THR A 21 -7.41 13.58 -7.01
N GLY A 22 -8.57 13.03 -6.68
CA GLY A 22 -9.44 12.38 -7.66
C GLY A 22 -9.90 13.34 -8.76
N ALA A 23 -10.30 14.56 -8.39
CA ALA A 23 -10.77 15.56 -9.33
C ALA A 23 -9.70 16.01 -10.34
N SER A 24 -8.41 16.04 -9.95
CA SER A 24 -7.31 16.35 -10.87
C SER A 24 -7.13 15.28 -11.97
N PHE A 25 -7.60 14.05 -11.72
CA PHE A 25 -7.66 12.96 -12.71
C PHE A 25 -9.03 12.85 -13.42
N GLY A 26 -9.94 13.80 -13.19
CA GLY A 26 -11.31 13.76 -13.70
C GLY A 26 -12.23 12.79 -12.95
N TRP A 27 -11.84 12.27 -11.79
CA TRP A 27 -12.65 11.36 -10.97
C TRP A 27 -13.43 12.13 -9.92
N ASN A 28 -14.77 12.10 -10.02
CA ASN A 28 -15.64 12.69 -8.99
C ASN A 28 -15.92 11.69 -7.86
N LEU A 29 -14.96 11.56 -6.94
CA LEU A 29 -15.06 10.64 -5.81
C LEU A 29 -16.20 11.00 -4.85
N GLU A 30 -16.48 12.29 -4.65
CA GLU A 30 -17.58 12.76 -3.82
C GLU A 30 -18.94 12.27 -4.35
N GLU A 31 -19.17 12.40 -5.66
CA GLU A 31 -20.40 11.90 -6.28
C GLU A 31 -20.50 10.38 -6.21
N LEU A 32 -19.39 9.66 -6.43
CA LEU A 32 -19.38 8.20 -6.32
C LEU A 32 -19.71 7.73 -4.90
N GLU A 33 -19.26 8.46 -3.89
CA GLU A 33 -19.58 8.16 -2.49
C GLU A 33 -21.03 8.50 -2.16
N ARG A 34 -21.55 9.63 -2.64
CA ARG A 34 -22.98 9.98 -2.51
C ARG A 34 -23.90 8.94 -3.15
N GLN A 35 -23.47 8.35 -4.27
CA GLN A 35 -24.17 7.25 -4.93
C GLN A 35 -24.00 5.89 -4.24
N GLY A 36 -23.23 5.80 -3.16
CA GLY A 36 -22.96 4.56 -2.44
C GLY A 36 -22.12 3.55 -3.22
N LYS A 37 -21.39 4.00 -4.26
CA LYS A 37 -20.48 3.17 -5.06
C LYS A 37 -19.12 3.02 -4.40
N ILE A 38 -18.66 4.07 -3.73
CA ILE A 38 -17.47 4.01 -2.88
C ILE A 38 -17.79 4.51 -1.48
N LYS A 39 -16.91 4.20 -0.53
CA LYS A 39 -16.89 4.82 0.80
C LYS A 39 -15.45 5.17 1.12
N VAL A 40 -15.19 6.42 1.50
CA VAL A 40 -13.85 6.89 1.88
C VAL A 40 -13.84 7.13 3.38
N VAL A 41 -12.99 6.40 4.08
CA VAL A 41 -12.81 6.51 5.54
C VAL A 41 -11.39 6.95 5.80
N TYR A 42 -11.25 8.06 6.51
CA TYR A 42 -9.95 8.52 7.02
C TYR A 42 -9.81 8.11 8.48
N PHE A 43 -8.66 7.55 8.83
CA PHE A 43 -8.27 7.21 10.18
C PHE A 43 -7.08 8.08 10.57
N ASP A 44 -7.31 8.97 11.52
CA ASP A 44 -6.21 9.61 12.20
C ASP A 44 -5.59 8.57 13.15
N VAL A 45 -4.47 7.99 12.75
CA VAL A 45 -3.80 6.92 13.49
C VAL A 45 -3.18 7.39 14.81
N VAL A 46 -3.07 8.71 15.04
CA VAL A 46 -2.57 9.30 16.29
C VAL A 46 -3.70 9.44 17.31
N GLU A 47 -4.89 9.81 16.85
CA GLU A 47 -6.04 10.07 17.73
C GLU A 47 -7.03 8.90 17.84
N THR A 48 -6.90 7.88 16.97
CA THR A 48 -7.90 6.82 16.86
C THR A 48 -7.50 5.53 17.56
N ASP A 49 -8.04 5.33 18.75
CA ASP A 49 -8.15 4.00 19.34
C ASP A 49 -9.12 3.10 18.53
N GLY A 50 -8.83 1.80 18.49
CA GLY A 50 -9.73 0.80 17.92
C GLY A 50 -9.86 0.85 16.39
N PHE A 51 -8.76 1.13 15.67
CA PHE A 51 -8.73 1.12 14.21
C PHE A 51 -9.33 -0.16 13.62
N LEU A 52 -8.95 -1.33 14.15
CA LEU A 52 -9.40 -2.63 13.62
C LEU A 52 -10.92 -2.78 13.73
N GLU A 53 -11.49 -2.35 14.85
CA GLU A 53 -12.93 -2.36 15.12
C GLU A 53 -13.66 -1.43 14.16
N LYS A 54 -13.20 -0.18 14.01
CA LYS A 54 -13.81 0.79 13.11
C LYS A 54 -13.65 0.39 11.63
N MET A 55 -12.52 -0.18 11.24
CA MET A 55 -12.32 -0.76 9.91
C MET A 55 -13.33 -1.89 9.67
N TYR A 56 -13.50 -2.79 10.64
CA TYR A 56 -14.45 -3.88 10.56
C TYR A 56 -15.90 -3.38 10.48
N GLU A 57 -16.26 -2.34 11.24
CA GLU A 57 -17.56 -1.67 11.16
C GLU A 57 -17.78 -1.01 9.80
N ALA A 58 -16.79 -0.28 9.28
CA ALA A 58 -16.86 0.32 7.96
C ALA A 58 -17.04 -0.73 6.86
N TYR A 59 -16.34 -1.86 6.97
CA TYR A 59 -16.45 -3.00 6.07
C TYR A 59 -17.84 -3.64 6.12
N THR A 60 -18.29 -4.04 7.31
CA THR A 60 -19.56 -4.75 7.50
C THR A 60 -20.78 -3.90 7.17
N SER A 61 -20.74 -2.60 7.47
CA SER A 61 -21.82 -1.66 7.12
C SER A 61 -21.92 -1.41 5.61
N PHE A 62 -20.80 -1.42 4.89
CA PHE A 62 -20.76 -1.05 3.48
C PHE A 62 -20.78 -2.25 2.52
N MET A 63 -20.27 -3.39 2.96
CA MET A 63 -20.10 -4.65 2.21
C MET A 63 -19.42 -4.45 0.84
N PRO A 64 -18.18 -3.92 0.81
CA PRO A 64 -17.45 -3.70 -0.43
C PRO A 64 -17.03 -5.03 -1.09
N LYS A 65 -16.72 -4.99 -2.38
CA LYS A 65 -15.99 -6.07 -3.09
C LYS A 65 -14.51 -5.73 -3.31
N ARG A 66 -14.16 -4.44 -3.19
CA ARG A 66 -12.78 -3.93 -3.28
C ARG A 66 -12.46 -3.11 -2.03
N VAL A 67 -11.32 -3.35 -1.41
CA VAL A 67 -10.83 -2.57 -0.28
C VAL A 67 -9.43 -2.06 -0.61
N VAL A 68 -9.16 -0.80 -0.34
CA VAL A 68 -7.82 -0.20 -0.37
C VAL A 68 -7.49 0.25 1.04
N ILE A 69 -6.27 -0.04 1.51
CA ILE A 69 -5.70 0.51 2.75
C ILE A 69 -4.45 1.29 2.35
N ASP A 70 -4.47 2.59 2.62
CA ASP A 70 -3.47 3.56 2.20
C ASP A 70 -3.02 4.45 3.37
N SER A 71 -1.90 4.20 4.05
CA SER A 71 -0.86 3.19 3.82
C SER A 71 -0.80 2.15 4.94
N LEU A 72 -0.31 0.95 4.60
CA LEU A 72 -0.04 -0.11 5.57
C LEU A 72 1.06 0.30 6.56
N THR A 73 2.04 1.09 6.11
CA THR A 73 3.18 1.51 6.92
C THR A 73 2.76 2.38 8.08
N THR A 74 1.96 3.43 7.81
CA THR A 74 1.42 4.29 8.89
C THR A 74 0.61 3.46 9.89
N LEU A 75 -0.17 2.50 9.38
CA LEU A 75 -0.97 1.61 10.23
C LEU A 75 -0.10 0.72 11.11
N THR A 76 0.96 0.11 10.57
CA THR A 76 1.86 -0.73 11.37
C THR A 76 2.58 0.08 12.44
N ASP A 77 2.99 1.31 12.14
CA ASP A 77 3.68 2.18 13.09
C ASP A 77 2.79 2.55 14.26
N SER A 78 1.55 2.98 13.98
CA SER A 78 0.57 3.29 15.01
C SER A 78 0.24 2.10 15.91
N LEU A 79 0.01 0.93 15.31
CA LEU A 79 -0.27 -0.28 16.06
C LEU A 79 0.92 -0.74 16.92
N LEU A 80 2.15 -0.52 16.47
CA LEU A 80 3.35 -0.76 17.26
C LEU A 80 3.37 0.16 18.49
N VAL A 81 3.17 1.47 18.28
CA VAL A 81 3.11 2.48 19.35
C VAL A 81 2.06 2.10 20.40
N ALA A 82 0.86 1.72 19.97
CA ALA A 82 -0.21 1.30 20.86
C ALA A 82 0.12 0.03 21.66
N GLY A 83 0.79 -0.95 21.03
CA GLY A 83 1.09 -2.25 21.65
C GLY A 83 2.24 -2.23 22.68
N ILE A 84 3.24 -1.37 22.49
CA ILE A 84 4.44 -1.30 23.36
C ILE A 84 4.48 -0.05 24.26
N GLY A 85 3.57 0.90 24.01
CA GLY A 85 3.50 2.20 24.70
C GLY A 85 4.49 3.22 24.13
N GLU A 86 4.05 4.47 24.02
CA GLU A 86 4.77 5.57 23.34
C GLU A 86 6.25 5.67 23.70
N LYS A 87 6.60 5.71 24.99
CA LYS A 87 8.00 5.89 25.44
C LYS A 87 8.94 4.78 24.97
N GLN A 88 8.44 3.55 24.92
CA GLN A 88 9.21 2.40 24.46
C GLN A 88 9.25 2.37 22.93
N ALA A 89 8.15 2.72 22.27
CA ALA A 89 8.09 2.83 20.81
C ALA A 89 9.06 3.88 20.27
N PHE A 90 9.06 5.10 20.83
CA PHE A 90 10.03 6.14 20.47
C PHE A 90 11.47 5.69 20.64
N SER A 91 11.76 4.94 21.71
CA SER A 91 13.09 4.40 21.95
C SER A 91 13.49 3.36 20.90
N LEU A 92 12.56 2.52 20.44
CA LEU A 92 12.82 1.55 19.37
C LEU A 92 12.97 2.23 18.01
N VAL A 93 12.10 3.18 17.66
CA VAL A 93 12.18 3.95 16.40
C VAL A 93 13.53 4.66 16.28
N GLN A 94 14.00 5.32 17.34
CA GLN A 94 15.33 5.95 17.35
C GLN A 94 16.46 4.94 17.11
N ILE A 95 16.34 3.72 17.66
CA ILE A 95 17.30 2.66 17.40
C ILE A 95 17.19 2.17 15.95
N ALA A 96 15.99 1.99 15.42
CA ALA A 96 15.75 1.55 14.04
C ALA A 96 16.32 2.56 13.02
N GLU A 97 16.11 3.85 13.24
CA GLU A 97 16.66 4.93 12.41
C GLU A 97 18.18 5.02 12.51
N SER A 98 18.75 4.73 13.68
CA SER A 98 20.18 4.85 13.95
C SER A 98 20.98 3.56 13.71
N VAL A 99 20.31 2.42 13.51
CA VAL A 99 20.94 1.10 13.40
C VAL A 99 20.39 0.37 12.18
N SER A 100 21.22 0.26 11.15
CA SER A 100 21.03 -0.73 10.08
C SER A 100 21.90 -1.96 10.40
N PRO A 101 21.33 -3.16 10.59
CA PRO A 101 19.93 -3.54 10.38
C PRO A 101 19.02 -3.30 11.60
N ILE A 102 17.71 -3.11 11.34
CA ILE A 102 16.65 -2.98 12.35
C ILE A 102 16.77 -4.09 13.42
N PRO A 103 16.70 -3.76 14.73
CA PRO A 103 16.79 -4.75 15.80
C PRO A 103 15.82 -5.93 15.62
N ARG A 104 16.30 -7.16 15.88
CA ARG A 104 15.49 -8.38 15.72
C ARG A 104 14.16 -8.35 16.50
N THR A 105 14.14 -7.72 17.68
CA THR A 105 12.97 -7.67 18.54
C THR A 105 11.82 -6.88 17.93
N GLU A 106 12.12 -5.70 17.37
CA GLU A 106 11.14 -4.85 16.70
C GLU A 106 10.53 -5.59 15.50
N ARG A 107 11.40 -6.21 14.68
CA ARG A 107 10.97 -7.03 13.56
C ARG A 107 10.05 -8.19 13.96
N ILE A 108 10.21 -8.78 15.15
CA ILE A 108 9.31 -9.84 15.65
C ILE A 108 7.95 -9.27 16.03
N VAL A 109 7.90 -8.12 16.70
CA VAL A 109 6.65 -7.47 17.10
C VAL A 109 5.87 -7.01 15.86
N SER A 110 6.51 -6.26 14.96
CA SER A 110 5.90 -5.80 13.70
C SER A 110 5.39 -6.96 12.87
N LYS A 111 6.15 -8.06 12.83
CA LYS A 111 5.72 -9.30 12.18
C LYS A 111 4.45 -9.85 12.78
N ASN A 112 4.40 -10.09 14.09
CA ASN A 112 3.22 -10.66 14.74
C ASN A 112 1.97 -9.80 14.54
N LEU A 113 2.14 -8.48 14.64
CA LEU A 113 1.08 -7.51 14.44
C LEU A 113 0.55 -7.54 12.99
N LEU A 114 1.46 -7.52 12.02
CA LEU A 114 1.10 -7.61 10.62
C LEU A 114 0.42 -8.95 10.29
N TYR A 115 0.90 -10.07 10.84
CA TYR A 115 0.21 -11.37 10.70
C TYR A 115 -1.21 -11.31 11.25
N HIS A 116 -1.41 -10.66 12.40
CA HIS A 116 -2.74 -10.50 12.98
C HIS A 116 -3.66 -9.67 12.07
N LEU A 117 -3.18 -8.51 11.60
CA LEU A 117 -3.92 -7.67 10.67
C LEU A 117 -4.26 -8.44 9.38
N MET A 118 -3.28 -9.09 8.75
CA MET A 118 -3.48 -9.88 7.53
C MET A 118 -4.47 -11.01 7.74
N LYS A 119 -4.45 -11.68 8.90
CA LYS A 119 -5.45 -12.70 9.24
C LYS A 119 -6.86 -12.12 9.29
N LYS A 120 -7.03 -10.91 9.84
CA LYS A 120 -8.33 -10.21 9.88
C LYS A 120 -8.79 -9.80 8.48
N LEU A 121 -7.90 -9.22 7.67
CA LEU A 121 -8.23 -8.82 6.30
C LEU A 121 -8.59 -10.01 5.41
N ARG A 122 -7.95 -11.18 5.62
CA ARG A 122 -8.30 -12.43 4.92
C ARG A 122 -9.70 -12.96 5.26
N LEU A 123 -10.38 -12.44 6.30
CA LEU A 123 -11.77 -12.76 6.59
C LEU A 123 -12.76 -11.95 5.73
N PHE A 124 -12.29 -10.90 5.06
CA PHE A 124 -13.12 -10.13 4.14
C PHE A 124 -13.34 -10.93 2.85
N ASP A 125 -14.59 -11.05 2.41
CA ASP A 125 -14.96 -11.58 1.10
C ASP A 125 -14.76 -10.51 0.01
N SER A 126 -13.53 -9.98 -0.06
CA SER A 126 -13.17 -8.84 -0.91
C SER A 126 -11.73 -8.93 -1.37
N THR A 127 -11.43 -8.31 -2.52
CA THR A 127 -10.04 -8.09 -2.92
C THR A 127 -9.50 -6.88 -2.16
N VAL A 128 -8.39 -7.08 -1.44
CA VAL A 128 -7.72 -6.03 -0.66
C VAL A 128 -6.43 -5.61 -1.36
N LEU A 129 -6.28 -4.32 -1.61
CA LEU A 129 -5.04 -3.68 -2.04
C LEU A 129 -4.46 -2.92 -0.85
N LEU A 130 -3.16 -3.06 -0.64
CA LEU A 130 -2.40 -2.40 0.42
C LEU A 130 -1.30 -1.58 -0.24
N THR A 131 -1.09 -0.34 0.18
CA THR A 131 0.07 0.46 -0.21
C THR A 131 1.11 0.43 0.92
N SER A 132 2.38 0.47 0.55
CA SER A 132 3.51 0.61 1.48
C SER A 132 4.65 1.27 0.72
N GLU A 133 5.47 2.04 1.42
CA GLU A 133 6.60 2.75 0.86
C GLU A 133 7.80 1.82 0.72
N LEU A 134 8.62 2.11 -0.28
CA LEU A 134 9.92 1.48 -0.48
C LEU A 134 11.01 2.46 -0.04
N LEU A 135 11.77 2.09 0.99
CA LEU A 135 12.88 2.92 1.47
C LEU A 135 14.11 2.74 0.56
N GLU A 136 14.65 3.85 0.05
CA GLU A 136 15.84 3.83 -0.80
C GLU A 136 17.04 3.19 -0.08
N GLY A 137 17.79 2.36 -0.81
CA GLY A 137 18.97 1.69 -0.27
C GLY A 137 18.70 0.45 0.59
N GLN A 138 17.44 0.03 0.75
CA GLN A 138 17.10 -1.22 1.45
C GLN A 138 16.84 -2.38 0.48
N GLU A 139 17.16 -3.60 0.92
CA GLU A 139 16.88 -4.83 0.15
C GLU A 139 15.40 -5.27 0.22
N GLY A 140 14.67 -4.81 1.24
CA GLY A 140 13.25 -5.16 1.44
C GLY A 140 12.34 -4.59 0.36
N LEU A 141 11.16 -5.18 0.20
CA LEU A 141 10.17 -4.74 -0.82
C LEU A 141 9.01 -3.92 -0.23
N SER A 142 9.12 -3.58 1.04
CA SER A 142 8.21 -2.74 1.81
C SER A 142 8.96 -2.12 2.97
N ALA A 143 8.40 -1.07 3.58
CA ALA A 143 8.96 -0.43 4.76
C ALA A 143 9.13 -1.43 5.93
N ASP A 144 8.19 -2.36 6.08
CA ASP A 144 8.19 -3.36 7.15
C ASP A 144 9.03 -4.63 6.86
N GLN A 145 9.46 -4.85 5.61
CA GLN A 145 10.20 -6.04 5.13
C GLN A 145 9.56 -7.40 5.48
N ILE A 146 8.25 -7.43 5.75
CA ILE A 146 7.49 -8.63 6.12
C ILE A 146 6.30 -8.82 5.17
N SER A 147 5.62 -7.76 4.76
CA SER A 147 4.38 -7.78 3.99
C SER A 147 4.54 -8.48 2.63
N GLU A 148 5.70 -8.41 1.99
CA GLU A 148 6.01 -9.09 0.73
C GLU A 148 5.91 -10.63 0.83
N PHE A 149 6.18 -11.18 2.02
CA PHE A 149 6.09 -12.61 2.29
C PHE A 149 4.65 -13.05 2.60
N ILE A 150 3.87 -12.18 3.23
CA ILE A 150 2.51 -12.50 3.69
C ILE A 150 1.48 -12.29 2.56
N CYS A 151 1.63 -11.24 1.76
CA CYS A 151 0.73 -10.91 0.67
C CYS A 151 0.73 -11.98 -0.44
N ASP A 152 -0.38 -12.14 -1.14
CA ASP A 152 -0.51 -13.11 -2.23
C ASP A 152 0.01 -12.52 -3.55
N GLY A 153 -0.12 -11.21 -3.76
CA GLY A 153 0.46 -10.45 -4.86
C GLY A 153 1.36 -9.33 -4.35
N VAL A 154 2.40 -8.99 -5.10
CA VAL A 154 3.33 -7.88 -4.82
C VAL A 154 3.62 -7.14 -6.12
N LEU A 155 3.25 -5.85 -6.16
CA LEU A 155 3.55 -4.91 -7.23
C LEU A 155 4.58 -3.91 -6.71
N ILE A 156 5.65 -3.68 -7.45
CA ILE A 156 6.66 -2.68 -7.12
C ILE A 156 6.56 -1.55 -8.13
N LEU A 157 6.49 -0.32 -7.64
CA LEU A 157 6.51 0.89 -8.44
C LEU A 157 7.87 1.56 -8.27
N HIS A 158 8.59 1.72 -9.37
CA HIS A 158 9.88 2.39 -9.40
C HIS A 158 9.73 3.78 -10.02
N ASN A 159 10.42 4.74 -9.43
CA ASN A 159 10.73 6.02 -10.05
C ASN A 159 12.25 6.05 -10.31
N LEU A 160 12.64 6.02 -11.58
CA LEU A 160 14.04 5.92 -11.99
C LEU A 160 14.46 7.20 -12.70
N GLY A 161 15.54 7.81 -12.26
CA GLY A 161 16.17 8.95 -12.93
C GLY A 161 17.43 8.51 -13.68
N VAL A 162 17.50 8.75 -14.99
CA VAL A 162 18.74 8.60 -15.78
C VAL A 162 19.06 9.92 -16.45
N GLY A 163 20.16 10.56 -16.02
CA GLY A 163 20.53 11.89 -16.48
C GLY A 163 19.46 12.92 -16.09
N SER A 164 18.85 13.57 -17.09
CA SER A 164 17.74 14.52 -16.89
C SER A 164 16.35 13.90 -17.12
N ALA A 165 16.27 12.61 -17.44
CA ALA A 165 15.02 11.93 -17.72
C ALA A 165 14.56 11.14 -16.49
N GLU A 166 13.34 11.39 -16.06
CA GLU A 166 12.64 10.55 -15.08
C GLU A 166 11.69 9.61 -15.80
N PHE A 167 11.72 8.34 -15.44
CA PHE A 167 10.80 7.36 -15.96
C PHE A 167 10.26 6.46 -14.86
N ARG A 168 8.99 6.09 -14.99
CA ARG A 168 8.29 5.25 -14.02
C ARG A 168 8.10 3.87 -14.61
N SER A 169 8.39 2.85 -13.81
CA SER A 169 8.18 1.46 -14.18
C SER A 169 7.50 0.70 -13.06
N MET A 170 6.70 -0.29 -13.44
CA MET A 170 6.03 -1.20 -12.52
C MET A 170 6.56 -2.61 -12.78
N GLN A 171 6.77 -3.38 -11.72
CA GLN A 171 7.09 -4.79 -11.81
C GLN A 171 6.11 -5.62 -10.98
N VAL A 172 5.58 -6.68 -11.58
CA VAL A 172 4.86 -7.71 -10.83
C VAL A 172 5.89 -8.65 -10.21
N LYS A 173 6.24 -8.44 -8.94
CA LYS A 173 7.25 -9.26 -8.27
C LYS A 173 6.75 -10.67 -8.01
N LYS A 174 5.47 -10.80 -7.70
CA LYS A 174 4.81 -12.07 -7.36
C LYS A 174 3.31 -11.93 -7.56
N MET A 175 2.68 -12.99 -8.07
CA MET A 175 1.24 -13.24 -7.96
C MET A 175 1.02 -14.73 -7.70
N ARG A 176 0.63 -15.10 -6.48
CA ARG A 176 0.34 -16.52 -6.16
C ARG A 176 -0.81 -17.02 -7.04
N TYR A 177 -0.74 -18.31 -7.40
CA TYR A 177 -1.78 -19.04 -8.14
C TYR A 177 -2.06 -18.57 -9.57
N THR A 178 -1.29 -17.62 -10.10
CA THR A 178 -1.48 -17.07 -11.45
C THR A 178 -0.14 -16.84 -12.14
N SER A 179 -0.12 -16.89 -13.47
CA SER A 179 1.02 -16.41 -14.26
C SER A 179 0.96 -14.89 -14.35
N HIS A 180 2.12 -14.25 -14.47
CA HIS A 180 2.21 -12.79 -14.61
C HIS A 180 3.40 -12.39 -15.49
N GLU A 181 3.35 -11.16 -16.01
CA GLU A 181 4.47 -10.53 -16.70
C GLU A 181 5.64 -10.38 -15.71
N LYS A 182 6.86 -10.70 -16.17
CA LYS A 182 8.08 -10.68 -15.35
C LYS A 182 8.96 -9.46 -15.65
N ASP A 183 8.78 -8.88 -16.82
CA ASP A 183 9.52 -7.71 -17.26
C ASP A 183 8.98 -6.42 -16.60
N PHE A 184 9.76 -5.35 -16.73
CA PHE A 184 9.36 -4.02 -16.30
C PHE A 184 8.34 -3.44 -17.26
N ILE A 185 7.26 -2.90 -16.69
CA ILE A 185 6.15 -2.28 -17.42
C ILE A 185 6.25 -0.78 -17.23
N MET A 186 6.61 -0.06 -18.28
CA MET A 186 6.71 1.40 -18.26
C MET A 186 5.32 2.03 -18.19
N TYR A 187 5.17 3.07 -17.36
CA TYR A 187 3.91 3.81 -17.25
C TYR A 187 4.14 5.31 -17.06
N GLU A 188 3.11 6.09 -17.38
CA GLU A 188 3.03 7.51 -17.09
C GLU A 188 1.80 7.80 -16.23
N ILE A 189 1.86 8.91 -15.49
CA ILE A 189 0.72 9.44 -14.75
C ILE A 189 0.31 10.72 -15.47
N GLU A 190 -0.81 10.66 -16.17
CA GLU A 190 -1.36 11.76 -16.96
C GLU A 190 -2.67 12.25 -16.32
N GLY A 191 -3.35 13.21 -16.95
CA GLY A 191 -4.64 13.73 -16.46
C GLY A 191 -5.76 12.69 -16.36
N SER A 192 -5.61 11.50 -16.94
CA SER A 192 -6.55 10.36 -16.78
C SER A 192 -6.11 9.31 -15.76
N GLY A 193 -4.97 9.52 -15.09
CA GLY A 193 -4.35 8.56 -14.18
C GLY A 193 -3.20 7.79 -14.83
N VAL A 194 -3.04 6.52 -14.45
CA VAL A 194 -1.92 5.66 -14.89
C VAL A 194 -2.17 5.11 -16.30
N THR A 195 -1.27 5.41 -17.24
CA THR A 195 -1.27 4.91 -18.61
C THR A 195 -0.07 3.98 -18.84
N ILE A 196 -0.31 2.73 -19.25
CA ILE A 196 0.76 1.77 -19.59
C ILE A 196 1.30 2.04 -21.00
N LYS A 197 2.63 2.18 -21.14
CA LYS A 197 3.30 2.25 -22.44
C LYS A 197 3.51 0.84 -22.99
N LYS A 198 2.70 0.45 -23.99
CA LYS A 198 2.70 -0.90 -24.57
C LYS A 198 3.99 -1.31 -25.30
N GLU A 199 4.86 -0.37 -25.66
CA GLU A 199 5.99 -0.60 -26.58
C GLU A 199 7.37 -0.70 -25.91
N GLU A 200 7.46 -0.51 -24.59
CA GLU A 200 8.75 -0.52 -23.87
C GLU A 200 8.77 -1.55 -22.74
N ILE A 201 8.52 -2.81 -23.09
CA ILE A 201 8.84 -3.93 -22.20
C ILE A 201 10.35 -4.15 -22.26
N PHE A 202 11.07 -3.67 -21.25
CA PHE A 202 12.50 -3.97 -21.13
C PHE A 202 12.68 -5.44 -20.73
N LYS A 203 13.01 -6.28 -21.72
CA LYS A 203 13.33 -7.69 -21.51
C LYS A 203 14.63 -7.82 -20.74
N TYR A 204 14.59 -8.35 -19.53
CA TYR A 204 15.81 -8.63 -18.79
C TYR A 204 16.48 -9.90 -19.36
N GLY A 205 17.55 -9.75 -20.15
CA GLY A 205 18.45 -10.86 -20.46
C GLY A 205 18.85 -11.13 -21.91
N ASP A 206 18.99 -10.13 -22.78
CA ASP A 206 19.72 -10.35 -24.05
C ASP A 206 21.24 -10.31 -23.81
N LYS A 207 21.75 -11.36 -23.16
CA LYS A 207 23.19 -11.65 -23.01
C LYS A 207 23.74 -12.44 -24.21
N ASN A 208 23.35 -12.09 -25.44
CA ASN A 208 23.95 -12.63 -26.65
C ASN A 208 24.29 -11.48 -27.62
N ASN A 209 25.25 -10.65 -27.25
CA ASN A 209 26.08 -9.88 -28.18
C ASN A 209 27.25 -9.23 -27.43
N VAL A 210 28.25 -10.05 -27.05
CA VAL A 210 29.69 -9.76 -27.21
C VAL A 210 30.39 -11.11 -27.37
#